data_AF-V5AAC6-F1
#
_entry.id   AF-V5AAC6-F1
#
_cell.length_a   1.000
_cell.length_b   1.000
_cell.length_c   1.000
_cell.angle_alpha   90.00
_cell.angle_beta   90.00
_cell.angle_gamma   90.00
#
_symmetry.space_group_name_H-M   'P 1'
#
loop_
_entity.id
_entity.type
_entity.pdbx_description
1 polymer ?
#
loop_
_entity_poly.entity_id
_entity_poly.type
_entity_poly.pdbx_seq_one_letter_code
_entity_poly.pdbx_strand_id
1 'polypeptide(L)'
;MTDIEYVGQEDVYCPTTETDESVFIAQGALTFNCTEIALPATPDESFVCCLSSMNALHYDQWKDTDAVETLTRFLDAVMEEFIEEAEGVQFMERAVRFAKRHRAIGIGVLGWHSYLQSKMIPFDSMDAMQENEKIFRTIKERSYEASEQLADEFGEPEVLEGYGRRNATTMSVAPTKSSSVILGQVSPSIEPLKSNYFVRDGAKLKSTQKNRFLEAILKERGEDERDTWDSIGRKDGSVQHLECLSDEEKDVFKTFSEIPQMAVVNQAAQRQDHIDQSQSVNVSINPDEVSVREMNKLYIEAWEKGVKSLYYQHSVNAAQQFSQDILDCKACES
;
A
#
# COMPACT_ATOMS: atom_id res chain seq x y z
N MET A 1 -9.85 33.14 23.93
CA MET A 1 -10.83 32.15 24.42
C MET A 1 -11.81 31.99 23.29
N THR A 2 -11.82 30.82 22.66
CA THR A 2 -12.77 30.51 21.60
C THR A 2 -13.94 29.85 22.29
N ASP A 3 -15.05 30.56 22.42
CA ASP A 3 -16.26 30.02 23.01
C ASP A 3 -16.87 29.01 22.04
N ILE A 4 -17.05 27.77 22.52
CA ILE A 4 -17.70 26.70 21.78
C ILE A 4 -19.20 26.84 22.03
N GLU A 5 -19.95 27.19 20.98
CA GLU A 5 -21.40 27.34 21.03
C GLU A 5 -22.07 26.01 20.65
N TYR A 6 -23.01 25.55 21.48
CA TYR A 6 -23.77 24.33 21.22
C TYR A 6 -24.89 24.60 20.21
N VAL A 7 -24.76 24.05 19.00
CA VAL A 7 -25.67 24.32 17.87
C VAL A 7 -26.75 23.26 17.65
N GLY A 8 -26.80 22.20 18.48
CA GLY A 8 -27.85 21.16 18.44
C GLY A 8 -27.31 19.73 18.44
N GLN A 9 -28.21 18.77 18.25
CA GLN A 9 -27.92 17.36 17.96
C GLN A 9 -28.46 17.04 16.56
N GLU A 10 -27.58 16.58 15.67
CA GLU A 10 -27.96 15.90 14.43
C GLU A 10 -27.63 14.41 14.57
N ASP A 11 -28.36 13.57 13.84
CA ASP A 11 -27.97 12.17 13.64
C ASP A 11 -26.66 12.16 12.84
N VAL A 12 -25.53 12.07 13.54
CA VAL A 12 -24.28 11.62 12.92
C VAL A 12 -24.45 10.14 12.60
N TYR A 13 -24.29 9.77 11.33
CA TYR A 13 -24.22 8.37 10.91
C TYR A 13 -22.95 7.73 11.48
N CYS A 14 -23.03 7.36 12.76
CA CYS A 14 -22.17 6.43 13.48
C CYS A 14 -22.41 5.01 12.90
N PRO A 15 -21.41 4.11 12.88
CA PRO A 15 -21.48 2.84 12.16
C PRO A 15 -22.74 2.06 12.54
N THR A 16 -23.62 1.82 11.57
CA THR A 16 -24.95 1.25 11.81
C THR A 16 -24.94 -0.26 12.00
N THR A 17 -23.78 -0.91 11.93
CA THR A 17 -23.66 -2.35 12.13
C THR A 17 -22.30 -2.66 12.78
N GLU A 18 -22.30 -3.04 14.06
CA GLU A 18 -21.30 -3.97 14.56
C GLU A 18 -21.62 -5.32 13.90
N THR A 19 -20.82 -5.72 12.92
CA THR A 19 -20.83 -7.11 12.45
C THR A 19 -19.78 -7.87 13.24
N ASP A 20 -20.08 -9.11 13.66
CA ASP A 20 -19.10 -10.04 14.24
C ASP A 20 -18.00 -10.47 13.21
N GLU A 21 -18.08 -9.95 11.98
CA GLU A 21 -17.13 -10.16 10.88
C GLU A 21 -16.36 -8.87 10.58
N SER A 22 -15.12 -9.00 10.11
CA SER A 22 -14.16 -7.91 9.84
C SER A 22 -14.55 -7.02 8.66
N VAL A 23 -15.72 -6.39 8.73
CA VAL A 23 -16.35 -5.62 7.66
C VAL A 23 -16.73 -4.25 8.19
N PHE A 24 -16.39 -3.19 7.44
CA PHE A 24 -16.72 -1.81 7.80
C PHE A 24 -17.53 -1.15 6.67
N ILE A 25 -18.67 -0.54 7.02
CA ILE A 25 -19.53 0.20 6.09
C ILE A 25 -19.41 1.69 6.39
N ALA A 26 -18.83 2.47 5.48
CA ALA A 26 -18.84 3.92 5.53
C ALA A 26 -19.52 4.49 4.28
N GLN A 27 -20.55 5.31 4.48
CA GLN A 27 -21.25 6.05 3.40
C GLN A 27 -21.78 5.16 2.26
N GLY A 28 -22.19 3.91 2.56
CA GLY A 28 -22.70 2.96 1.57
C GLY A 28 -21.61 2.23 0.76
N ALA A 29 -20.33 2.53 1.00
CA ALA A 29 -19.20 1.75 0.53
C ALA A 29 -18.73 0.80 1.64
N LEU A 30 -18.54 -0.46 1.27
CA LEU A 30 -17.94 -1.45 2.15
C LEU A 30 -16.43 -1.50 1.89
N THR A 31 -15.64 -1.34 2.94
CA THR A 31 -14.22 -1.65 2.89
C THR A 31 -14.00 -3.11 3.33
N PHE A 32 -13.27 -3.86 2.51
CA PHE A 32 -12.99 -5.28 2.75
C PHE A 32 -11.80 -5.46 3.73
N ASN A 33 -11.41 -6.71 4.00
CA ASN A 33 -10.35 -7.13 4.95
C ASN A 33 -9.04 -6.31 4.90
N CYS A 34 -8.72 -5.67 3.78
CA CYS A 34 -7.50 -4.91 3.59
C CYS A 34 -7.72 -3.39 3.38
N THR A 35 -8.95 -2.89 3.46
CA THR A 35 -9.34 -1.47 3.38
C THR A 35 -9.10 -0.75 2.04
N GLU A 36 -8.68 -1.45 1.00
CA GLU A 36 -8.39 -0.93 -0.35
C GLU A 36 -9.61 -0.91 -1.29
N ILE A 37 -10.57 -1.80 -1.07
CA ILE A 37 -11.79 -1.89 -1.88
C ILE A 37 -12.82 -0.89 -1.36
N ALA A 38 -13.43 -0.14 -2.28
CA ALA A 38 -14.49 0.82 -1.98
C ALA A 38 -15.64 0.64 -2.99
N LEU A 39 -16.37 -0.46 -2.84
CA LEU A 39 -17.46 -0.85 -3.73
C LEU A 39 -18.79 -0.88 -2.97
N PRO A 40 -19.93 -0.62 -3.63
CA PRO A 40 -21.23 -0.71 -3.00
C PRO A 40 -21.61 -2.16 -2.76
N ALA A 41 -22.31 -2.44 -1.66
CA ALA A 41 -23.07 -3.67 -1.52
C ALA A 41 -24.49 -3.35 -1.08
N THR A 42 -25.40 -4.21 -1.52
CA THR A 42 -26.83 -4.08 -1.25
C THR A 42 -27.36 -5.44 -0.79
N PRO A 43 -28.60 -5.54 -0.28
CA PRO A 43 -29.20 -6.85 0.02
C PRO A 43 -29.18 -7.82 -1.16
N ASP A 44 -29.14 -7.30 -2.40
CA ASP A 44 -29.16 -8.09 -3.63
C ASP A 44 -27.78 -8.28 -4.27
N GLU A 45 -26.76 -7.58 -3.80
CA GLU A 45 -25.42 -7.57 -4.40
C GLU A 45 -24.32 -7.66 -3.35
N SER A 46 -23.41 -8.60 -3.54
CA SER A 46 -22.18 -8.72 -2.77
C SER A 46 -21.04 -8.31 -3.69
N PHE A 47 -20.29 -7.25 -3.36
CA PHE A 47 -19.22 -6.80 -4.24
C PHE A 47 -18.14 -7.87 -4.41
N VAL A 48 -17.56 -7.91 -5.59
CA VAL A 48 -16.37 -8.69 -5.91
C VAL A 48 -15.41 -7.84 -6.72
N CYS A 49 -14.11 -8.12 -6.58
CA CYS A 49 -13.07 -7.44 -7.34
C CYS A 49 -11.95 -8.45 -7.62
N CYS A 50 -11.42 -8.46 -8.84
CA CYS A 50 -10.18 -9.16 -9.17
C CYS A 50 -9.00 -8.17 -9.09
N LEU A 51 -7.85 -8.67 -8.62
CA LEU A 51 -6.70 -7.85 -8.26
C LEU A 51 -5.44 -8.31 -8.99
N SER A 52 -4.66 -7.36 -9.46
CA SER A 52 -3.27 -7.57 -9.86
C SER A 52 -2.47 -6.28 -9.65
N SER A 53 -1.16 -6.29 -9.84
CA SER A 53 -0.33 -5.13 -9.49
C SER A 53 0.79 -4.87 -10.48
N MET A 54 0.94 -3.60 -10.84
CA MET A 54 2.08 -3.11 -11.60
C MET A 54 3.32 -3.06 -10.72
N ASN A 55 4.46 -3.55 -11.23
CA ASN A 55 5.73 -3.49 -10.50
C ASN A 55 6.43 -2.15 -10.77
N ALA A 56 6.33 -1.21 -9.82
CA ALA A 56 6.89 0.13 -9.94
C ALA A 56 8.40 0.15 -10.11
N LEU A 57 9.13 -0.86 -9.62
CA LEU A 57 10.59 -0.96 -9.84
C LEU A 57 10.96 -0.85 -11.33
N HIS A 58 10.09 -1.39 -12.20
CA HIS A 58 10.30 -1.41 -13.64
C HIS A 58 9.51 -0.32 -14.37
N TYR A 59 9.04 0.72 -13.67
CA TYR A 59 8.22 1.78 -14.26
C TYR A 59 8.82 2.38 -15.54
N ASP A 60 10.11 2.71 -15.55
CA ASP A 60 10.75 3.25 -16.76
C ASP A 60 10.80 2.27 -17.94
N GLN A 61 10.58 0.98 -17.70
CA GLN A 61 10.54 -0.04 -18.74
C GLN A 61 9.14 -0.20 -19.33
N TRP A 62 8.09 -0.02 -18.53
CA TRP A 62 6.70 -0.28 -18.94
C TRP A 62 5.83 0.97 -19.15
N LYS A 63 6.25 2.16 -18.67
CA LYS A 63 5.45 3.39 -18.77
C LYS A 63 5.05 3.78 -20.19
N ASP A 64 5.84 3.35 -21.18
CA ASP A 64 5.65 3.64 -22.61
C ASP A 64 5.17 2.40 -23.39
N THR A 65 4.89 1.28 -22.73
CA THR A 65 4.37 0.04 -23.35
C THR A 65 2.88 -0.13 -23.07
N ASP A 66 2.25 -1.18 -23.61
CA ASP A 66 0.83 -1.54 -23.41
C ASP A 66 0.58 -2.34 -22.12
N ALA A 67 1.46 -2.24 -21.12
CA ALA A 67 1.44 -3.13 -19.97
C ALA A 67 0.21 -2.88 -19.07
N VAL A 68 -0.21 -1.62 -18.92
CA VAL A 68 -1.40 -1.27 -18.12
C VAL A 68 -2.66 -1.74 -18.83
N GLU A 69 -2.74 -1.51 -20.13
CA GLU A 69 -3.85 -1.89 -21.00
C GLU A 69 -4.01 -3.41 -21.04
N THR A 70 -2.90 -4.13 -21.20
CA THR A 70 -2.86 -5.60 -21.12
C THR A 70 -3.36 -6.09 -19.77
N LEU A 71 -2.95 -5.44 -18.67
CA LEU A 71 -3.38 -5.83 -17.33
C LEU A 71 -4.88 -5.56 -17.10
N THR A 72 -5.39 -4.43 -17.59
CA THR A 72 -6.84 -4.12 -17.58
C THR A 72 -7.64 -5.19 -18.31
N ARG A 73 -7.24 -5.53 -19.54
CA ARG A 73 -7.88 -6.58 -20.34
C ARG A 73 -7.80 -7.95 -19.67
N PHE A 74 -6.65 -8.28 -19.07
CA PHE A 74 -6.49 -9.51 -18.31
C PHE A 74 -7.44 -9.58 -17.11
N LEU A 75 -7.58 -8.50 -16.34
CA LEU A 75 -8.49 -8.47 -15.20
C LEU A 75 -9.97 -8.53 -15.61
N ASP A 76 -10.35 -7.91 -16.73
CA ASP A 76 -11.72 -8.06 -17.27
C ASP A 76 -11.98 -9.51 -17.71
N ALA A 77 -11.00 -10.18 -18.31
CA ALA A 77 -11.10 -11.61 -18.64
C ALA A 77 -11.20 -12.50 -17.39
N VAL A 78 -10.45 -12.21 -16.33
CA VAL A 78 -10.57 -12.89 -15.03
C VAL A 78 -11.96 -12.67 -14.42
N MET A 79 -12.52 -11.46 -14.57
CA MET A 79 -13.88 -11.18 -14.12
C MET A 79 -14.91 -11.98 -14.92
N GLU A 80 -14.70 -12.14 -16.23
CA GLU A 80 -15.54 -13.01 -17.07
C GLU A 80 -15.48 -14.46 -16.62
N GLU A 81 -14.29 -15.02 -16.41
CA GLU A 81 -14.10 -16.39 -15.91
C GLU A 81 -14.82 -16.59 -14.57
N PHE A 82 -14.71 -15.62 -13.65
CA PHE A 82 -15.47 -15.66 -12.40
C PHE A 82 -16.99 -15.69 -12.63
N ILE A 83 -17.50 -14.87 -13.54
CA ILE A 83 -18.92 -14.81 -13.85
C ILE A 83 -19.42 -16.16 -14.40
N GLU A 84 -18.69 -16.74 -15.35
CA GLU A 84 -19.07 -18.01 -16.00
C GLU A 84 -19.03 -19.18 -15.01
N GLU A 85 -17.97 -19.29 -14.21
CA GLU A 85 -17.77 -20.42 -13.29
C GLU A 85 -18.63 -20.32 -12.02
N ALA A 86 -18.95 -19.11 -11.56
CA ALA A 86 -19.77 -18.92 -10.37
C ALA A 86 -21.29 -18.90 -10.67
N GLU A 87 -21.69 -18.82 -11.94
CA GLU A 87 -23.10 -18.82 -12.32
C GLU A 87 -23.78 -20.15 -11.97
N GLY A 88 -24.89 -20.08 -11.24
CA GLY A 88 -25.62 -21.27 -10.77
C GLY A 88 -24.98 -21.98 -9.56
N VAL A 89 -23.83 -21.49 -9.05
CA VAL A 89 -23.24 -21.98 -7.81
C VAL A 89 -24.04 -21.46 -6.62
N GLN A 90 -24.41 -22.38 -5.73
CA GLN A 90 -25.20 -22.06 -4.54
C GLN A 90 -24.52 -20.98 -3.69
N PHE A 91 -25.28 -19.95 -3.30
CA PHE A 91 -24.85 -18.80 -2.49
C PHE A 91 -23.97 -17.75 -3.21
N MET A 92 -23.70 -17.92 -4.51
CA MET A 92 -22.90 -16.95 -5.29
C MET A 92 -23.75 -15.97 -6.09
N GLU A 93 -25.08 -16.06 -6.02
CA GLU A 93 -25.99 -15.32 -6.89
C GLU A 93 -25.81 -13.80 -6.76
N ARG A 94 -25.62 -13.30 -5.54
CA ARG A 94 -25.38 -11.87 -5.26
C ARG A 94 -24.03 -11.38 -5.79
N ALA A 95 -23.01 -12.24 -5.74
CA ALA A 95 -21.67 -11.92 -6.22
C ALA A 95 -21.61 -11.90 -7.76
N VAL A 96 -22.22 -12.90 -8.40
CA VAL A 96 -22.38 -12.96 -9.86
C VAL A 96 -23.19 -11.76 -10.36
N ARG A 97 -24.28 -11.42 -9.68
CA ARG A 97 -25.09 -10.23 -10.02
C ARG A 97 -24.25 -8.96 -10.00
N PHE A 98 -23.49 -8.73 -8.92
CA PHE A 98 -22.61 -7.57 -8.83
C PHE A 98 -21.57 -7.57 -9.96
N ALA A 99 -20.90 -8.69 -10.19
CA ALA A 99 -19.85 -8.84 -11.21
C ALA A 99 -20.38 -8.50 -12.62
N LYS A 100 -21.53 -9.07 -13.01
CA LYS A 100 -22.17 -8.79 -14.30
C LYS A 100 -22.52 -7.31 -14.48
N ARG A 101 -23.01 -6.65 -13.41
CA ARG A 101 -23.50 -5.28 -13.45
C ARG A 101 -22.42 -4.21 -13.34
N HIS A 102 -21.32 -4.49 -12.65
CA HIS A 102 -20.28 -3.51 -12.33
C HIS A 102 -18.93 -3.77 -12.99
N ARG A 103 -18.57 -5.04 -13.18
CA ARG A 103 -17.25 -5.49 -13.67
C ARG A 103 -16.08 -4.74 -13.01
N ALA A 104 -16.14 -4.59 -11.68
CA ALA A 104 -15.16 -3.84 -10.91
C ALA A 104 -13.81 -4.58 -10.87
N ILE A 105 -12.74 -3.91 -11.30
CA ILE A 105 -11.38 -4.44 -11.24
C ILE A 105 -10.47 -3.53 -10.40
N GLY A 106 -9.35 -4.07 -9.95
CA GLY A 106 -8.42 -3.37 -9.07
C GLY A 106 -6.95 -3.57 -9.44
N ILE A 107 -6.41 -2.64 -10.22
CA ILE A 107 -4.98 -2.53 -10.50
C ILE A 107 -4.30 -1.80 -9.35
N GLY A 108 -3.42 -2.52 -8.65
CA GLY A 108 -2.56 -1.98 -7.61
C GLY A 108 -1.13 -1.71 -8.10
N VAL A 109 -0.28 -1.35 -7.15
CA VAL A 109 1.16 -1.17 -7.37
C VAL A 109 1.91 -1.94 -6.29
N LEU A 110 3.08 -2.47 -6.65
CA LEU A 110 4.08 -2.97 -5.70
C LEU A 110 5.47 -2.49 -6.10
N GLY A 111 6.43 -2.56 -5.18
CA GLY A 111 7.80 -2.14 -5.45
C GLY A 111 8.02 -0.63 -5.44
N TRP A 112 7.13 0.16 -4.84
CA TRP A 112 7.25 1.63 -4.78
C TRP A 112 8.56 2.09 -4.13
N HIS A 113 8.83 1.67 -2.90
CA HIS A 113 10.08 2.03 -2.23
C HIS A 113 11.31 1.44 -2.92
N SER A 114 11.19 0.26 -3.54
CA SER A 114 12.27 -0.28 -4.39
C SER A 114 12.57 0.58 -5.61
N TYR A 115 11.56 1.18 -6.23
CA TYR A 115 11.74 2.13 -7.33
C TYR A 115 12.44 3.42 -6.87
N LEU A 116 12.03 3.96 -5.71
CA LEU A 116 12.69 5.13 -5.14
C LEU A 116 14.17 4.85 -4.82
N GLN A 117 14.45 3.71 -4.17
CA GLN A 117 15.82 3.31 -3.82
C GLN A 117 16.68 3.02 -5.06
N SER A 118 16.12 2.47 -6.14
CA SER A 118 16.87 2.26 -7.39
C SER A 118 17.28 3.56 -8.07
N LYS A 119 16.61 4.67 -7.75
CA LYS A 119 16.90 6.02 -8.24
C LYS A 119 17.60 6.91 -7.21
N MET A 120 17.94 6.39 -6.04
CA MET A 120 18.49 7.17 -4.92
C MET A 120 17.59 8.33 -4.50
N ILE A 121 16.27 8.14 -4.54
CA ILE A 121 15.29 9.14 -4.12
C ILE A 121 14.83 8.82 -2.69
N PRO A 122 14.99 9.73 -1.71
CA PRO A 122 14.45 9.55 -0.38
C PRO A 122 12.92 9.46 -0.39
N PHE A 123 12.34 8.61 0.45
CA PHE A 123 10.88 8.46 0.52
C PHE A 123 10.20 9.79 0.89
N ASP A 124 10.73 10.50 1.87
CA ASP A 124 10.23 11.82 2.27
C ASP A 124 10.89 12.94 1.46
N SER A 125 10.62 12.98 0.15
CA SER A 125 11.14 14.01 -0.75
C SER A 125 10.10 14.48 -1.76
N MET A 126 10.31 15.69 -2.29
CA MET A 126 9.49 16.22 -3.38
C MET A 126 9.61 15.38 -4.66
N ASP A 127 10.79 14.82 -4.93
CA ASP A 127 11.01 13.95 -6.09
C ASP A 127 10.19 12.66 -5.95
N ALA A 128 10.11 12.08 -4.75
CA ALA A 128 9.21 10.94 -4.51
C ALA A 128 7.75 11.30 -4.76
N MET A 129 7.29 12.50 -4.36
CA MET A 129 5.93 12.95 -4.67
C MET A 129 5.69 13.14 -6.18
N GLN A 130 6.66 13.68 -6.92
CA GLN A 130 6.54 13.82 -8.37
C GLN A 130 6.45 12.47 -9.08
N GLU A 131 7.27 11.50 -8.66
CA GLU A 131 7.24 10.16 -9.22
C GLU A 131 5.95 9.40 -8.84
N ASN A 132 5.46 9.59 -7.61
CA ASN A 132 4.18 9.05 -7.16
C ASN A 132 3.03 9.55 -8.05
N GLU A 133 2.95 10.86 -8.31
CA GLU A 133 1.96 11.45 -9.21
C GLU A 133 2.05 10.88 -10.63
N LYS A 134 3.27 10.80 -11.21
CA LYS A 134 3.48 10.27 -12.56
C LYS A 134 3.02 8.83 -12.71
N ILE A 135 3.41 7.94 -11.78
CA ILE A 135 3.07 6.51 -11.85
C ILE A 135 1.56 6.31 -11.75
N PHE A 136 0.92 6.90 -10.75
CA PHE A 136 -0.51 6.66 -10.51
C PHE A 136 -1.39 7.34 -11.58
N ARG A 137 -1.00 8.51 -12.08
CA ARG A 137 -1.66 9.14 -13.23
C ARG A 137 -1.58 8.27 -14.48
N THR A 138 -0.39 7.77 -14.80
CA THR A 138 -0.17 6.93 -15.98
C THR A 138 -1.02 5.67 -15.93
N ILE A 139 -1.09 5.00 -14.77
CA ILE A 139 -1.94 3.81 -14.60
C ILE A 139 -3.42 4.18 -14.78
N LYS A 140 -3.90 5.28 -14.16
CA LYS A 140 -5.30 5.71 -14.28
C LYS A 140 -5.69 6.01 -15.72
N GLU A 141 -4.91 6.85 -16.40
CA GLU A 141 -5.26 7.28 -17.76
C GLU A 141 -5.32 6.09 -18.71
N ARG A 142 -4.30 5.22 -18.66
CA ARG A 142 -4.23 4.03 -19.52
C ARG A 142 -5.24 2.94 -19.15
N SER A 143 -5.55 2.77 -17.85
CA SER A 143 -6.55 1.78 -17.44
C SER A 143 -7.96 2.20 -17.85
N TYR A 144 -8.27 3.50 -17.79
CA TYR A 144 -9.54 4.05 -18.28
C TYR A 144 -9.64 3.91 -19.80
N GLU A 145 -8.61 4.30 -20.56
CA GLU A 145 -8.58 4.14 -22.01
C GLU A 145 -8.78 2.67 -22.43
N ALA A 146 -8.12 1.73 -21.77
CA ALA A 146 -8.33 0.30 -22.04
C ALA A 146 -9.76 -0.16 -21.69
N SER A 147 -10.37 0.40 -20.64
CA SER A 147 -11.76 0.09 -20.27
C SER A 147 -12.77 0.66 -21.26
N GLU A 148 -12.48 1.81 -21.87
CA GLU A 148 -13.28 2.38 -22.98
C GLU A 148 -13.21 1.47 -24.21
N GLN A 149 -12.01 1.03 -24.61
CA GLN A 149 -11.84 0.07 -25.71
C GLN A 149 -12.57 -1.25 -25.46
N LEU A 150 -12.53 -1.77 -24.23
CA LEU A 150 -13.27 -2.97 -23.85
C LEU A 150 -14.80 -2.76 -23.93
N ALA A 151 -15.29 -1.54 -23.70
CA ALA A 151 -16.71 -1.23 -23.86
C ALA A 151 -17.12 -1.22 -25.34
N ASP A 152 -16.28 -0.68 -26.21
CA ASP A 152 -16.48 -0.74 -27.66
C ASP A 152 -16.52 -2.19 -28.18
N GLU A 153 -15.66 -3.06 -27.63
CA GLU A 153 -15.54 -4.46 -28.05
C GLU A 153 -16.63 -5.38 -27.46
N PHE A 154 -16.95 -5.23 -26.17
CA PHE A 154 -17.79 -6.17 -25.42
C PHE A 154 -19.08 -5.57 -24.83
N GLY A 155 -19.30 -4.27 -25.03
CA GLY A 155 -20.43 -3.51 -24.50
C GLY A 155 -20.19 -3.01 -23.07
N GLU A 156 -21.06 -2.10 -22.63
CA GLU A 156 -21.10 -1.64 -21.24
C GLU A 156 -21.94 -2.60 -20.37
N PRO A 157 -21.56 -2.85 -19.10
CA PRO A 157 -22.45 -3.51 -18.16
C PRO A 157 -23.56 -2.54 -17.70
N GLU A 158 -24.65 -3.08 -17.13
CA GLU A 158 -25.87 -2.34 -16.78
C GLU A 158 -25.62 -1.03 -15.99
N VAL A 159 -24.70 -1.02 -15.03
CA VAL A 159 -24.44 0.17 -14.18
C VAL A 159 -23.70 1.27 -14.95
N LEU A 160 -23.08 0.94 -16.08
CA LEU A 160 -22.27 1.84 -16.88
C LEU A 160 -22.91 2.16 -18.24
N GLU A 161 -24.19 1.86 -18.44
CA GLU A 161 -24.91 2.26 -19.65
C GLU A 161 -24.81 3.79 -19.87
N GLY A 162 -24.18 4.18 -20.97
CA GLY A 162 -23.93 5.56 -21.36
C GLY A 162 -22.71 6.23 -20.71
N TYR A 163 -21.88 5.50 -19.96
CA TYR A 163 -20.66 6.02 -19.31
C TYR A 163 -19.40 5.88 -20.16
N GLY A 164 -19.43 5.11 -21.24
CA GLY A 164 -18.36 4.91 -22.22
C GLY A 164 -17.29 3.89 -21.82
N ARG A 165 -17.48 3.07 -20.77
CA ARG A 165 -16.43 2.18 -20.23
C ARG A 165 -16.96 0.85 -19.71
N ARG A 166 -16.10 -0.18 -19.74
CA ARG A 166 -16.44 -1.56 -19.37
C ARG A 166 -16.46 -1.82 -17.87
N ASN A 167 -15.60 -1.13 -17.12
CA ASN A 167 -15.33 -1.42 -15.71
C ASN A 167 -15.70 -0.22 -14.83
N ALA A 168 -16.44 -0.46 -13.75
CA ALA A 168 -16.89 0.62 -12.86
C ALA A 168 -15.72 1.27 -12.10
N THR A 169 -14.70 0.47 -11.81
CA THR A 169 -13.44 0.88 -11.18
C THR A 169 -12.30 0.15 -11.85
N THR A 170 -11.12 0.75 -11.83
CA THR A 170 -9.92 0.14 -12.40
C THR A 170 -8.74 0.05 -11.44
N MET A 171 -8.74 0.80 -10.33
CA MET A 171 -7.56 0.92 -9.47
C MET A 171 -7.89 0.73 -8.00
N SER A 172 -7.09 -0.11 -7.32
CA SER A 172 -7.10 -0.29 -5.87
C SER A 172 -5.74 -0.80 -5.42
N VAL A 173 -5.18 -0.21 -4.36
CA VAL A 173 -3.83 -0.58 -3.91
C VAL A 173 -3.90 -1.52 -2.70
N ALA A 174 -3.88 -2.82 -2.98
CA ALA A 174 -3.89 -3.88 -1.98
C ALA A 174 -2.51 -4.10 -1.30
N PRO A 175 -2.45 -4.81 -0.17
CA PRO A 175 -1.20 -5.28 0.41
C PRO A 175 -0.64 -6.43 -0.44
N THR A 176 0.64 -6.36 -0.82
CA THR A 176 1.26 -7.32 -1.75
C THR A 176 2.42 -8.10 -1.13
N LYS A 177 2.36 -8.40 0.19
CA LYS A 177 3.46 -9.06 0.93
C LYS A 177 3.99 -10.33 0.26
N SER A 178 3.10 -11.21 -0.22
CA SER A 178 3.48 -12.45 -0.90
C SER A 178 3.94 -12.20 -2.34
N SER A 179 3.22 -11.36 -3.09
CA SER A 179 3.53 -11.05 -4.49
C SER A 179 4.86 -10.31 -4.65
N SER A 180 5.19 -9.41 -3.71
CA SER A 180 6.44 -8.66 -3.72
C SER A 180 7.65 -9.57 -3.50
N VAL A 181 7.48 -10.63 -2.70
CA VAL A 181 8.47 -11.71 -2.55
C VAL A 181 8.66 -12.47 -3.86
N ILE A 182 7.56 -12.87 -4.52
CA ILE A 182 7.60 -13.64 -5.78
C ILE A 182 8.34 -12.85 -6.85
N LEU A 183 8.10 -11.54 -6.94
CA LEU A 183 8.73 -10.63 -7.91
C LEU A 183 10.13 -10.16 -7.53
N GLY A 184 10.93 -11.02 -6.90
CA GLY A 184 12.33 -10.72 -6.60
C GLY A 184 12.51 -9.79 -5.40
N GLN A 185 11.66 -9.97 -4.37
CA GLN A 185 11.77 -9.29 -3.08
C GLN A 185 11.76 -7.75 -3.20
N VAL A 186 10.85 -7.23 -4.03
CA VAL A 186 10.61 -5.80 -4.06
C VAL A 186 9.81 -5.37 -2.82
N SER A 187 9.78 -4.06 -2.56
CA SER A 187 9.01 -3.51 -1.44
C SER A 187 7.51 -3.83 -1.59
N PRO A 188 6.81 -4.14 -0.49
CA PRO A 188 5.39 -4.45 -0.54
C PRO A 188 4.60 -3.19 -0.87
N SER A 189 3.72 -3.29 -1.86
CA SER A 189 2.76 -2.26 -2.22
C SER A 189 3.42 -0.88 -2.41
N ILE A 190 2.79 0.14 -1.83
CA ILE A 190 3.24 1.51 -1.60
C ILE A 190 4.00 1.72 -0.27
N GLU A 191 4.29 0.64 0.48
CA GLU A 191 4.89 0.75 1.81
C GLU A 191 6.41 0.91 1.75
N PRO A 192 6.99 1.71 2.66
CA PRO A 192 8.41 1.65 2.93
C PRO A 192 8.85 0.28 3.43
N LEU A 193 10.15 -0.01 3.27
CA LEU A 193 10.73 -1.26 3.77
C LEU A 193 10.83 -1.18 5.29
N LYS A 194 10.36 -2.22 5.99
CA LYS A 194 10.45 -2.28 7.45
C LYS A 194 11.89 -2.35 7.96
N SER A 195 12.79 -2.90 7.16
CA SER A 195 14.18 -3.14 7.52
C SER A 195 15.02 -3.33 6.25
N ASN A 196 16.27 -2.86 6.25
CA ASN A 196 17.22 -3.15 5.17
C ASN A 196 17.89 -4.53 5.31
N TYR A 197 17.73 -5.21 6.45
CA TYR A 197 18.31 -6.50 6.72
C TYR A 197 17.48 -7.30 7.72
N PHE A 198 16.83 -8.37 7.24
CA PHE A 198 16.00 -9.21 8.11
C PHE A 198 16.14 -10.69 7.79
N VAL A 199 15.95 -11.52 8.82
CA VAL A 199 15.93 -12.97 8.69
C VAL A 199 14.51 -13.41 8.37
N ARG A 200 14.36 -14.16 7.28
CA ARG A 200 13.09 -14.78 6.93
C ARG A 200 13.10 -16.25 7.29
N ASP A 201 12.16 -16.65 8.11
CA ASP A 201 11.86 -18.06 8.37
C ASP A 201 11.08 -18.65 7.18
N GLY A 202 11.81 -19.35 6.30
CA GLY A 202 11.20 -20.19 5.27
C GLY A 202 10.84 -21.56 5.84
N ALA A 203 9.92 -22.28 5.18
CA ALA A 203 9.45 -23.60 5.62
C ALA A 203 10.56 -24.67 5.81
N LYS A 204 11.77 -24.45 5.24
CA LYS A 204 12.91 -25.37 5.36
C LYS A 204 14.25 -24.71 5.72
N LEU A 205 14.39 -23.40 5.53
CA LEU A 205 15.65 -22.70 5.76
C LEU A 205 15.39 -21.25 6.20
N LYS A 206 16.14 -20.81 7.21
CA LYS A 206 16.29 -19.39 7.53
C LYS A 206 17.16 -18.76 6.46
N SER A 207 16.61 -17.83 5.69
CA SER A 207 17.34 -17.08 4.67
C SER A 207 17.40 -15.62 5.08
N THR A 208 18.59 -15.04 5.06
CA THR A 208 18.74 -13.62 5.35
C THR A 208 18.50 -12.80 4.10
N GLN A 209 17.65 -11.79 4.21
CA GLN A 209 17.32 -10.86 3.14
C GLN A 209 18.05 -9.55 3.36
N LYS A 210 18.85 -9.14 2.38
CA LYS A 210 19.55 -7.87 2.32
C LYS A 210 18.86 -6.96 1.31
N ASN A 211 18.77 -5.67 1.61
CA ASN A 211 18.38 -4.68 0.62
C ASN A 211 19.44 -4.65 -0.49
N ARG A 212 19.05 -5.05 -1.71
CA ARG A 212 19.96 -5.15 -2.86
C ARG A 212 20.60 -3.82 -3.29
N PHE A 213 19.90 -2.70 -3.09
CA PHE A 213 20.41 -1.38 -3.48
C PHE A 213 21.45 -0.89 -2.47
N LEU A 214 21.17 -1.11 -1.18
CA LEU A 214 22.15 -0.88 -0.12
C LEU A 214 23.38 -1.79 -0.29
N GLU A 215 23.17 -3.08 -0.61
CA GLU A 215 24.28 -4.02 -0.82
C GLU A 215 25.19 -3.58 -1.98
N ALA A 216 24.63 -3.05 -3.06
CA ALA A 216 25.44 -2.51 -4.17
C ALA A 216 26.34 -1.35 -3.69
N ILE A 217 25.81 -0.41 -2.90
CA ILE A 217 26.57 0.73 -2.38
C ILE A 217 27.64 0.28 -1.39
N LEU A 218 27.32 -0.65 -0.48
CA LEU A 218 28.29 -1.18 0.47
C LEU A 218 29.42 -1.92 -0.26
N LYS A 219 29.12 -2.65 -1.34
CA LYS A 219 30.14 -3.29 -2.20
C LYS A 219 31.06 -2.28 -2.84
N GLU A 220 30.51 -1.19 -3.38
CA GLU A 220 31.31 -0.12 -4.01
C GLU A 220 32.25 0.57 -3.02
N ARG A 221 31.87 0.65 -1.74
CA ARG A 221 32.67 1.25 -0.68
C ARG A 221 33.63 0.28 0.01
N GLY A 222 33.59 -1.01 -0.34
CA GLY A 222 34.38 -2.04 0.33
C GLY A 222 33.88 -2.39 1.74
N GLU A 223 32.61 -2.09 2.03
CA GLU A 223 31.96 -2.23 3.35
C GLU A 223 30.91 -3.35 3.36
N ASP A 224 30.81 -4.17 2.30
CA ASP A 224 29.94 -5.36 2.23
C ASP A 224 30.56 -6.55 3.00
N GLU A 225 30.79 -6.33 4.29
CA GLU A 225 31.33 -7.33 5.20
C GLU A 225 30.26 -7.82 6.18
N ARG A 226 30.48 -9.01 6.74
CA ARG A 226 29.55 -9.62 7.70
C ARG A 226 29.31 -8.71 8.91
N ASP A 227 30.35 -8.06 9.40
CA ASP A 227 30.25 -7.19 10.59
C ASP A 227 29.36 -5.97 10.33
N THR A 228 29.40 -5.41 9.12
CA THR A 228 28.50 -4.33 8.69
C THR A 228 27.05 -4.78 8.71
N TRP A 229 26.74 -5.94 8.10
CA TRP A 229 25.38 -6.48 8.10
C TRP A 229 24.89 -6.91 9.48
N ASP A 230 25.76 -7.50 10.30
CA ASP A 230 25.43 -7.83 11.69
C ASP A 230 25.17 -6.55 12.50
N SER A 231 25.91 -5.47 12.25
CA SER A 231 25.65 -4.13 12.82
C SER A 231 24.29 -3.57 12.41
N ILE A 232 23.95 -3.64 11.12
CA ILE A 232 22.63 -3.24 10.60
C ILE A 232 21.52 -4.08 11.25
N GLY A 233 21.70 -5.40 11.38
CA GLY A 233 20.74 -6.29 12.01
C GLY A 233 20.51 -6.01 13.50
N ARG A 234 21.56 -5.64 14.25
CA ARG A 234 21.46 -5.22 15.66
C ARG A 234 20.73 -3.88 15.84
N LYS A 235 20.68 -3.06 14.80
CA LYS A 235 19.93 -1.79 14.74
C LYS A 235 18.64 -1.95 13.93
N ASP A 236 18.03 -3.13 13.96
CA ASP A 236 16.73 -3.45 13.36
C ASP A 236 16.63 -3.18 11.84
N GLY A 237 17.77 -3.17 11.15
CA GLY A 237 17.83 -2.83 9.72
C GLY A 237 18.13 -1.38 9.41
N SER A 238 18.32 -0.54 10.42
CA SER A 238 18.72 0.85 10.24
C SER A 238 20.16 0.94 9.73
N VAL A 239 20.41 1.99 8.94
CA VAL A 239 21.76 2.35 8.46
C VAL A 239 22.21 3.73 8.92
N GLN A 240 21.42 4.40 9.78
CA GLN A 240 21.68 5.79 10.16
C GLN A 240 23.02 5.95 10.91
N HIS A 241 23.47 4.89 11.58
CA HIS A 241 24.74 4.83 12.31
C HIS A 241 25.97 4.56 11.44
N LEU A 242 25.81 4.18 10.15
CA LEU A 242 26.93 3.86 9.29
C LEU A 242 27.66 5.15 8.86
N GLU A 243 28.92 5.30 9.26
CA GLU A 243 29.77 6.43 8.85
C GLU A 243 30.16 6.38 7.37
N CYS A 244 30.15 5.18 6.80
CA CYS A 244 30.46 4.95 5.40
C CYS A 244 29.35 5.39 4.45
N LEU A 245 28.20 5.91 4.91
CA LEU A 245 27.12 6.43 4.07
C LEU A 245 27.00 7.95 4.22
N SER A 246 26.71 8.64 3.11
CA SER A 246 26.33 10.05 3.14
C SER A 246 24.94 10.26 3.75
N ASP A 247 24.63 11.48 4.17
CA ASP A 247 23.30 11.81 4.72
C ASP A 247 22.17 11.55 3.71
N GLU A 248 22.41 11.83 2.42
CA GLU A 248 21.45 11.57 1.35
C GLU A 248 21.17 10.06 1.19
N GLU A 249 22.21 9.22 1.24
CA GLU A 249 22.04 7.77 1.21
C GLU A 249 21.31 7.25 2.46
N LYS A 250 21.63 7.81 3.63
CA LYS A 250 20.91 7.48 4.86
C LYS A 250 19.43 7.83 4.76
N ASP A 251 19.09 8.95 4.13
CA ASP A 251 17.71 9.36 3.88
C ASP A 251 16.99 8.40 2.91
N VAL A 252 17.68 7.88 1.88
CA VAL A 252 17.16 6.87 0.94
C VAL A 252 16.86 5.53 1.62
N PHE A 253 17.68 5.13 2.58
CA PHE A 253 17.58 3.83 3.25
C PHE A 253 16.92 3.89 4.63
N LYS A 254 16.21 4.97 4.96
CA LYS A 254 15.36 4.99 6.16
C LYS A 254 14.37 3.84 6.15
N THR A 255 14.27 3.18 7.28
CA THR A 255 13.26 2.14 7.53
C THR A 255 11.89 2.77 7.75
N PHE A 256 10.83 1.97 7.68
CA PHE A 256 9.46 2.44 7.83
C PHE A 256 9.22 3.19 9.16
N SER A 257 9.85 2.76 10.26
CA SER A 257 9.77 3.45 11.56
C SER A 257 10.52 4.78 11.60
N GLU A 258 11.54 4.96 10.75
CA GLU A 258 12.38 6.18 10.71
C GLU A 258 11.83 7.24 9.75
N ILE A 259 10.93 6.86 8.84
CA ILE A 259 10.28 7.79 7.92
C ILE A 259 9.20 8.58 8.68
N PRO A 260 9.11 9.91 8.49
CA PRO A 260 8.00 10.69 9.02
C PRO A 260 6.66 10.18 8.49
N GLN A 261 5.76 9.75 9.38
CA GLN A 261 4.49 9.14 8.96
C GLN A 261 3.56 10.10 8.20
N MET A 262 3.74 11.41 8.40
CA MET A 262 3.06 12.42 7.61
C MET A 262 3.46 12.36 6.12
N ALA A 263 4.68 11.95 5.78
CA ALA A 263 5.10 11.75 4.40
C ALA A 263 4.31 10.60 3.74
N VAL A 264 4.07 9.51 4.48
CA VAL A 264 3.24 8.39 4.03
C VAL A 264 1.81 8.87 3.76
N VAL A 265 1.23 9.64 4.67
CA VAL A 265 -0.11 10.23 4.51
C VAL A 265 -0.17 11.21 3.33
N ASN A 266 0.81 12.10 3.18
CA ASN A 266 0.85 13.07 2.09
C ASN A 266 0.94 12.39 0.72
N GLN A 267 1.80 11.37 0.57
CA GLN A 267 1.85 10.62 -0.69
C GLN A 267 0.58 9.81 -0.93
N ALA A 268 -0.04 9.26 0.13
CA ALA A 268 -1.32 8.55 0.03
C ALA A 268 -2.43 9.48 -0.45
N ALA A 269 -2.53 10.68 0.12
CA ALA A 269 -3.47 11.70 -0.33
C ALA A 269 -3.25 12.07 -1.80
N GLN A 270 -2.00 12.37 -2.19
CA GLN A 270 -1.68 12.74 -3.57
C GLN A 270 -2.07 11.66 -4.60
N ARG A 271 -1.79 10.38 -4.31
CA ARG A 271 -2.16 9.31 -5.24
C ARG A 271 -3.65 8.98 -5.22
N GLN A 272 -4.38 9.36 -4.16
CA GLN A 272 -5.81 9.07 -4.04
C GLN A 272 -6.63 9.74 -5.14
N ASP A 273 -6.19 10.90 -5.66
CA ASP A 273 -6.78 11.60 -6.82
C ASP A 273 -6.77 10.74 -8.10
N HIS A 274 -5.87 9.76 -8.14
CA HIS A 274 -5.68 8.84 -9.24
C HIS A 274 -6.21 7.43 -8.97
N ILE A 275 -6.80 7.16 -7.80
CA ILE A 275 -7.34 5.83 -7.43
C ILE A 275 -8.86 5.94 -7.24
N ASP A 276 -9.62 5.22 -8.06
CA ASP A 276 -11.09 5.26 -8.02
C ASP A 276 -11.67 4.47 -6.84
N GLN A 277 -10.98 3.42 -6.37
CA GLN A 277 -11.26 2.77 -5.07
C GLN A 277 -10.42 3.38 -3.93
N SER A 278 -9.77 2.58 -3.10
CA SER A 278 -8.90 3.01 -2.00
C SER A 278 -7.52 2.32 -2.04
N GLN A 279 -6.76 2.48 -0.97
CA GLN A 279 -5.40 1.98 -0.78
C GLN A 279 -5.20 1.52 0.67
N SER A 280 -4.55 0.37 0.84
CA SER A 280 -4.15 -0.13 2.16
C SER A 280 -2.96 0.65 2.70
N VAL A 281 -3.21 1.67 3.52
CA VAL A 281 -2.15 2.52 4.07
C VAL A 281 -1.86 2.13 5.51
N ASN A 282 -0.73 1.45 5.71
CA ASN A 282 -0.19 1.22 7.04
C ASN A 282 0.53 2.47 7.56
N VAL A 283 0.57 2.64 8.87
CA VAL A 283 1.40 3.64 9.56
C VAL A 283 2.24 2.95 10.64
N SER A 284 3.44 3.44 10.90
CA SER A 284 4.35 2.95 11.94
C SER A 284 4.54 4.03 13.00
N ILE A 285 3.97 3.85 14.18
CA ILE A 285 3.99 4.83 15.27
C ILE A 285 4.59 4.18 16.51
N ASN A 286 5.68 4.75 17.03
CA ASN A 286 6.22 4.36 18.32
C ASN A 286 5.42 5.04 19.44
N PRO A 287 4.69 4.30 20.30
CA PRO A 287 3.90 4.88 21.38
C PRO A 287 4.75 5.57 22.45
N ASP A 288 6.04 5.23 22.57
CA ASP A 288 6.95 5.84 23.54
C ASP A 288 7.48 7.21 23.08
N GLU A 289 7.51 7.44 21.76
CA GLU A 289 8.05 8.67 21.16
C GLU A 289 6.95 9.62 20.68
N VAL A 290 5.78 9.10 20.29
CA VAL A 290 4.71 9.88 19.67
C VAL A 290 3.55 10.04 20.65
N SER A 291 3.22 11.28 20.99
CA SER A 291 2.10 11.56 21.88
C SER A 291 0.75 11.24 21.23
N VAL A 292 -0.26 10.95 22.06
CA VAL A 292 -1.66 10.75 21.59
C VAL A 292 -2.15 11.96 20.78
N ARG A 293 -1.70 13.17 21.11
CA ARG A 293 -2.06 14.40 20.38
C ARG A 293 -1.50 14.39 18.96
N GLU A 294 -0.26 13.97 18.78
CA GLU A 294 0.39 13.89 17.46
C GLU A 294 -0.20 12.76 16.62
N MET A 295 -0.48 11.62 17.25
CA MET A 295 -1.22 10.52 16.63
C MET A 295 -2.60 10.99 16.14
N ASN A 296 -3.39 11.64 16.99
CA ASN A 296 -4.69 12.20 16.62
C ASN A 296 -4.58 13.20 15.46
N LYS A 297 -3.53 14.05 15.47
CA LYS A 297 -3.28 14.97 14.36
C LYS A 297 -3.02 14.24 13.05
N LEU A 298 -2.22 13.15 13.05
CA LEU A 298 -1.96 12.35 11.85
C LEU A 298 -3.26 11.79 11.24
N TYR A 299 -4.15 11.26 12.08
CA TYR A 299 -5.44 10.73 11.64
C TYR A 299 -6.36 11.82 11.08
N ILE A 300 -6.46 12.97 11.75
CA ILE A 300 -7.25 14.12 11.26
C ILE A 300 -6.72 14.61 9.92
N GLU A 301 -5.40 14.77 9.78
CA GLU A 301 -4.77 15.23 8.55
C GLU A 301 -4.98 14.24 7.40
N ALA A 302 -4.95 12.93 7.66
CA ALA A 302 -5.27 11.92 6.65
C ALA A 302 -6.71 12.10 6.13
N TRP A 303 -7.67 12.31 7.04
CA TRP A 303 -9.06 12.60 6.69
C TRP A 303 -9.22 13.92 5.92
N GLU A 304 -8.65 15.02 6.43
CA GLU A 304 -8.74 16.35 5.79
C GLU A 304 -8.12 16.37 4.39
N LYS A 305 -7.08 15.56 4.16
CA LYS A 305 -6.42 15.41 2.85
C LYS A 305 -7.13 14.43 1.91
N GLY A 306 -8.23 13.80 2.34
CA GLY A 306 -9.03 12.91 1.50
C GLY A 306 -8.54 11.47 1.40
N VAL A 307 -7.69 11.00 2.31
CA VAL A 307 -7.32 9.58 2.39
C VAL A 307 -8.56 8.79 2.81
N LYS A 308 -9.00 7.85 1.96
CA LYS A 308 -10.25 7.11 2.16
C LYS A 308 -10.19 6.08 3.28
N SER A 309 -9.02 5.51 3.56
CA SER A 309 -8.83 4.52 4.63
C SER A 309 -7.39 4.47 5.15
N LEU A 310 -7.24 4.03 6.39
CA LEU A 310 -5.98 3.62 7.01
C LEU A 310 -6.14 2.17 7.47
N TYR A 311 -5.06 1.38 7.36
CA TYR A 311 -5.12 -0.06 7.56
C TYR A 311 -4.64 -0.48 8.96
N TYR A 312 -3.37 -0.88 9.11
CA TYR A 312 -2.78 -1.17 10.42
C TYR A 312 -1.91 -0.02 10.91
N GLN A 313 -2.06 0.31 12.20
CA GLN A 313 -1.02 0.99 12.97
C GLN A 313 -0.06 -0.05 13.53
N HIS A 314 1.18 -0.05 13.06
CA HIS A 314 2.26 -0.84 13.62
C HIS A 314 2.94 -0.08 14.77
N SER A 315 3.12 -0.75 15.90
CA SER A 315 4.07 -0.31 16.94
C SER A 315 5.46 -0.83 16.59
N VAL A 316 6.50 -0.13 17.03
CA VAL A 316 7.80 -0.76 17.22
C VAL A 316 7.70 -1.78 18.37
N ASN A 317 8.40 -2.89 18.27
CA ASN A 317 8.20 -4.02 19.18
C ASN A 317 8.95 -3.76 20.50
N ALA A 318 8.29 -3.87 21.66
CA ALA A 318 8.94 -3.70 22.96
C ALA A 318 10.08 -4.73 23.21
N ALA A 319 10.00 -5.92 22.60
CA ALA A 319 11.08 -6.91 22.64
C ALA A 319 12.34 -6.47 21.86
N GLN A 320 12.21 -5.51 20.93
CA GLN A 320 13.33 -4.94 20.17
C GLN A 320 14.13 -3.93 21.00
N GLN A 321 13.48 -3.12 21.84
CA GLN A 321 14.17 -2.27 22.83
C GLN A 321 14.93 -3.12 23.87
N PHE A 322 14.35 -4.23 24.32
CA PHE A 322 14.99 -5.13 25.30
C PHE A 322 16.34 -5.71 24.83
N SER A 323 16.55 -5.82 23.52
CA SER A 323 17.84 -6.27 22.94
C SER A 323 18.89 -5.15 22.93
N GLN A 324 18.46 -3.88 22.85
CA GLN A 324 19.34 -2.71 22.97
C GLN A 324 19.82 -2.53 24.42
N ASP A 325 18.94 -2.71 25.41
CA ASP A 325 19.28 -2.59 26.83
C ASP A 325 20.25 -3.68 27.33
N ILE A 326 20.25 -4.87 26.72
CA ILE A 326 21.19 -5.95 27.09
C ILE A 326 22.63 -5.64 26.64
N LEU A 327 22.81 -4.84 25.58
CA LEU A 327 24.14 -4.50 25.05
C LEU A 327 24.80 -3.31 25.75
N ASP A 328 24.05 -2.50 26.50
CA ASP A 328 24.55 -1.31 27.22
C ASP A 328 24.74 -1.52 28.74
N CYS A 329 24.85 -2.77 29.21
CA CYS A 329 25.17 -3.05 30.61
C CYS A 329 26.67 -2.88 30.93
N LYS A 330 27.13 -1.62 31.03
CA LYS A 330 28.38 -1.26 31.74
C LYS A 330 28.14 -1.26 33.26
N ALA A 331 27.96 -2.45 33.84
CA ALA A 331 27.90 -2.60 35.29
C ALA A 331 28.37 -3.99 35.76
N CYS A 332 29.47 -4.52 35.20
CA CYS A 332 30.14 -5.74 35.69
C CYS A 332 31.63 -5.86 35.26
N GLU A 333 32.33 -4.75 35.05
CA GLU A 333 33.80 -4.73 35.04
C GLU A 333 34.28 -3.79 36.14
N SER A 334 34.43 -4.37 37.33
CA SER A 334 35.14 -3.80 38.48
C SER A 334 36.16 -4.81 38.97
#